data_AF-Q9X945-F1
#
_entry.id   AF-Q9X945-F1
#
_cell.length_a   1.000
_cell.length_b   1.000
_cell.length_c   1.000
_cell.angle_alpha   90.00
_cell.angle_beta   90.00
_cell.angle_gamma   90.00
#
_symmetry.space_group_name_H-M   'P 1'
#
loop_
_entity.id
_entity.type
_entity.pdbx_description
1 polymer ?
#
loop_
_entity_poly.entity_id
_entity_poly.type
_entity_poly.pdbx_seq_one_letter_code
_entity_poly.pdbx_strand_id
1 'polypeptide(L)'
;MFRRAAEAVLTWEMHREMGVGIEAGAERAAPGVDVTVTLAGLIKAPCRVVWTLEEPRRAGWAYGTLPGHPESGEEAFVVDRTGDGTVWLTVHAFSRPATWYAKAGGPAARAFQHAYARRCGTVLRRLSGGDEQD
;
A
#
# COMPACT_ATOMS: atom_id res chain seq x y z
N MET A 1 9.80 4.71 -15.82
CA MET A 1 9.20 5.15 -14.55
C MET A 1 7.81 4.55 -14.28
N PHE A 2 6.70 5.02 -14.89
CA PHE A 2 5.33 4.56 -14.55
C PHE A 2 5.15 3.04 -14.50
N ARG A 3 5.59 2.31 -15.53
CA ARG A 3 5.46 0.84 -15.58
C ARG A 3 6.16 0.15 -14.39
N ARG A 4 7.34 0.63 -14.00
CA ARG A 4 8.08 0.12 -12.83
C ARG A 4 7.34 0.45 -11.53
N ALA A 5 6.82 1.66 -11.41
CA ALA A 5 6.01 2.07 -10.26
C ALA A 5 4.74 1.20 -10.12
N ALA A 6 4.03 0.98 -11.24
CA ALA A 6 2.85 0.13 -11.28
C ALA A 6 3.18 -1.31 -10.88
N GLU A 7 4.25 -1.88 -11.43
CA GLU A 7 4.71 -3.22 -11.08
C GLU A 7 5.02 -3.34 -9.59
N ALA A 8 5.79 -2.40 -9.05
CA ALA A 8 6.17 -2.41 -7.64
C ALA A 8 4.98 -2.28 -6.68
N VAL A 9 3.93 -1.56 -7.09
CA VAL A 9 2.68 -1.45 -6.33
C VAL A 9 1.86 -2.73 -6.43
N LEU A 10 1.63 -3.24 -7.65
CA LEU A 10 0.74 -4.38 -7.91
C LEU A 10 1.31 -5.71 -7.40
N THR A 11 2.62 -5.84 -7.26
CA THR A 11 3.31 -7.06 -6.79
C THR A 11 3.72 -7.02 -5.33
N TRP A 12 3.24 -6.03 -4.57
CA TRP A 12 3.57 -5.79 -3.17
C TRP A 12 5.04 -5.40 -2.89
N GLU A 13 5.88 -5.30 -3.91
CA GLU A 13 7.32 -4.99 -3.79
C GLU A 13 7.57 -3.70 -2.99
N MET A 14 6.80 -2.64 -3.28
CA MET A 14 6.89 -1.38 -2.54
C MET A 14 6.74 -1.59 -1.02
N HIS A 15 5.82 -2.45 -0.60
CA HIS A 15 5.55 -2.72 0.81
C HIS A 15 6.70 -3.53 1.43
N ARG A 16 7.17 -4.57 0.72
CA ARG A 16 8.29 -5.39 1.18
C ARG A 16 9.57 -4.56 1.36
N GLU A 17 9.88 -3.70 0.40
CA GLU A 17 11.04 -2.79 0.45
C GLU A 17 10.95 -1.72 1.54
N MET A 18 9.74 -1.43 2.04
CA MET A 18 9.57 -0.60 3.23
C MET A 18 9.94 -1.32 4.53
N GLY A 19 10.11 -2.65 4.49
CA GLY A 19 10.26 -3.52 5.66
C GLY A 19 8.92 -4.01 6.22
N VAL A 20 7.83 -3.89 5.46
CA VAL A 20 6.52 -4.41 5.84
C VAL A 20 6.46 -5.88 5.45
N GLY A 21 6.10 -6.75 6.39
CA GLY A 21 5.85 -8.16 6.07
C GLY A 21 4.59 -8.29 5.24
N ILE A 22 4.66 -8.95 4.08
CA ILE A 22 3.53 -9.23 3.21
C ILE A 22 3.44 -10.72 2.95
N GLU A 23 2.38 -11.33 3.45
CA GLU A 23 1.97 -12.70 3.12
C GLU A 23 0.67 -12.63 2.32
N ALA A 24 0.76 -12.82 1.00
CA ALA A 24 -0.36 -12.67 0.07
C ALA A 24 -0.66 -13.99 -0.63
N GLY A 25 -1.93 -14.27 -0.90
CA GLY A 25 -2.37 -15.47 -1.61
C GLY A 25 -2.05 -15.47 -3.11
N ALA A 26 -1.51 -14.38 -3.65
CA ALA A 26 -1.11 -14.26 -5.05
C ALA A 26 0.10 -13.32 -5.21
N GLU A 27 0.88 -13.54 -6.28
CA GLU A 27 2.04 -12.71 -6.61
C GLU A 27 1.65 -11.26 -6.93
N ARG A 28 0.48 -11.07 -7.55
CA ARG A 28 -0.10 -9.76 -7.89
C ARG A 28 -1.42 -9.54 -7.15
N ALA A 29 -1.72 -8.28 -6.85
CA ALA A 29 -3.02 -7.87 -6.35
C ALA A 29 -4.10 -8.20 -7.38
N ALA A 30 -5.17 -8.84 -6.91
CA ALA A 30 -6.40 -9.13 -7.67
C ALA A 30 -7.58 -9.15 -6.69
N PRO A 31 -8.81 -8.77 -7.11
CA PRO A 31 -9.97 -8.82 -6.23
C PRO A 31 -10.15 -10.21 -5.60
N GLY A 32 -10.39 -10.26 -4.29
CA GLY A 32 -10.53 -11.48 -3.53
C GLY A 32 -9.23 -12.08 -2.98
N VAL A 33 -8.05 -11.58 -3.39
CA VAL A 33 -6.76 -12.02 -2.83
C VAL A 33 -6.66 -11.60 -1.36
N ASP A 34 -6.46 -12.58 -0.49
CA ASP A 34 -6.16 -12.35 0.91
C ASP A 34 -4.69 -11.95 1.10
N VAL A 35 -4.47 -10.98 1.97
CA VAL A 35 -3.15 -10.48 2.32
C VAL A 35 -3.06 -10.21 3.82
N THR A 36 -2.03 -10.73 4.47
CA THR A 36 -1.69 -10.37 5.84
C THR A 36 -0.52 -9.42 5.84
N VAL A 37 -0.75 -8.21 6.33
CA VAL A 37 0.26 -7.18 6.54
C VAL A 37 0.86 -7.35 7.94
N THR A 38 2.18 -7.38 8.06
CA THR A 38 2.87 -7.44 9.35
C THR A 38 3.67 -6.16 9.57
N LEU A 39 3.22 -5.34 10.54
CA LEU A 39 3.90 -4.11 10.93
C LEU A 39 4.85 -4.36 12.11
N ALA A 40 6.07 -3.82 12.00
CA ALA A 40 7.13 -3.95 13.00
C ALA A 40 7.43 -5.40 13.45
N GLY A 41 7.14 -6.39 12.60
CA GLY A 41 7.33 -7.82 12.89
C GLY A 41 6.36 -8.44 13.90
N LEU A 42 5.42 -7.68 14.45
CA LEU A 42 4.57 -8.11 15.57
C LEU A 42 3.08 -7.97 15.30
N ILE A 43 2.67 -6.88 14.64
CA ILE A 43 1.25 -6.56 14.46
C ILE A 43 0.80 -7.17 13.15
N LYS A 44 0.02 -8.26 13.22
CA LYS A 44 -0.62 -8.88 12.06
C LYS A 44 -1.95 -8.21 11.76
N ALA A 45 -2.12 -7.85 10.50
CA ALA A 45 -3.23 -7.09 9.95
C ALA A 45 -3.79 -7.85 8.74
N PRO A 46 -4.80 -8.73 8.93
CA PRO A 46 -5.42 -9.47 7.83
C PRO A 46 -6.34 -8.55 7.01
N CYS A 47 -6.23 -8.63 5.70
CA CYS A 47 -6.94 -7.83 4.73
C CYS A 47 -7.32 -8.67 3.49
N ARG A 48 -8.21 -8.14 2.65
CA ARG A 48 -8.58 -8.69 1.35
C ARG A 48 -8.62 -7.60 0.30
N VAL A 49 -7.99 -7.84 -0.85
CA VAL A 49 -8.09 -6.93 -2.00
C VAL A 49 -9.54 -6.86 -2.46
N VAL A 50 -10.10 -5.65 -2.51
CA VAL A 50 -11.48 -5.40 -2.89
C VAL A 50 -11.62 -4.95 -4.35
N TRP A 51 -10.59 -4.28 -4.89
CA TRP A 51 -10.54 -3.87 -6.28
C TRP A 51 -9.10 -3.69 -6.76
N THR A 52 -8.91 -3.75 -8.08
CA THR A 52 -7.65 -3.45 -8.77
C THR A 52 -7.91 -2.57 -9.99
N LEU A 53 -6.85 -1.94 -10.47
CA LEU A 53 -6.86 -0.99 -11.57
C LEU A 53 -5.60 -1.20 -12.40
N GLU A 54 -5.75 -1.45 -13.70
CA GLU A 54 -4.66 -1.55 -14.67
C GLU A 54 -5.08 -0.90 -15.99
N GLU A 55 -4.81 0.40 -16.10
CA GLU A 55 -5.11 1.24 -17.26
C GLU A 55 -3.80 1.78 -17.86
N PRO A 56 -3.81 2.29 -19.11
CA PRO A 56 -2.58 2.77 -19.77
C PRO A 56 -1.78 3.83 -19.01
N ARG A 57 -2.43 4.60 -18.12
CA ARG A 57 -1.80 5.68 -17.34
C ARG A 57 -2.10 5.63 -15.86
N ARG A 58 -2.77 4.57 -15.39
CA ARG A 58 -3.18 4.43 -14.00
C ARG A 58 -3.14 2.98 -13.58
N ALA A 59 -2.58 2.71 -12.41
CA ALA A 59 -2.52 1.36 -11.88
C ALA A 59 -2.60 1.36 -10.36
N GLY A 60 -3.20 0.34 -9.76
CA GLY A 60 -3.33 0.31 -8.30
C GLY A 60 -4.30 -0.73 -7.82
N TRP A 61 -4.53 -0.71 -6.51
CA TRP A 61 -5.43 -1.64 -5.83
C TRP A 61 -5.83 -1.07 -4.47
N ALA A 62 -6.88 -1.63 -3.87
CA ALA A 62 -7.19 -1.42 -2.45
C ALA A 62 -7.54 -2.71 -1.74
N TYR A 63 -7.27 -2.74 -0.44
CA TYR A 63 -7.75 -3.78 0.46
C TYR A 63 -8.79 -3.24 1.43
N GLY A 64 -9.75 -4.09 1.80
CA GLY A 64 -10.55 -3.93 3.00
C GLY A 64 -9.98 -4.77 4.14
N THR A 65 -10.08 -4.27 5.38
CA THR A 65 -9.62 -5.00 6.58
C THR A 65 -10.54 -6.17 6.93
N LEU A 66 -9.99 -7.29 7.37
CA LEU A 66 -10.72 -8.47 7.83
C LEU A 66 -10.78 -8.54 9.38
N PRO A 67 -11.65 -9.39 9.97
CA PRO A 67 -11.63 -9.65 11.41
C PRO A 67 -10.23 -10.06 11.92
N GLY A 68 -9.82 -9.48 13.05
CA GLY A 68 -8.47 -9.63 13.59
C GLY A 68 -7.54 -8.45 13.26
N HIS A 69 -7.91 -7.59 12.31
CA HIS A 69 -7.19 -6.36 12.02
C HIS A 69 -7.39 -5.32 13.16
N PRO A 70 -6.34 -4.56 13.57
CA PRO A 70 -6.45 -3.55 14.63
C PRO A 70 -7.47 -2.43 14.33
N GLU A 71 -7.58 -2.08 13.06
CA GLU A 71 -8.48 -1.11 12.47
C GLU A 71 -9.54 -1.78 11.59
N SER A 72 -10.67 -1.11 11.36
CA SER A 72 -11.69 -1.49 10.38
C SER A 72 -11.81 -0.39 9.32
N GLY A 73 -11.51 -0.69 8.07
CA GLY A 73 -11.45 0.30 6.99
C GLY A 73 -10.98 -0.24 5.65
N GLU A 74 -10.61 0.68 4.77
CA GLU A 74 -10.03 0.42 3.45
C GLU A 74 -8.80 1.30 3.24
N GLU A 75 -7.80 0.76 2.54
CA GLU A 75 -6.62 1.49 2.09
C GLU A 75 -6.31 1.15 0.63
N ALA A 76 -6.03 2.20 -0.15
CA ALA A 76 -5.77 2.15 -1.58
C ALA A 76 -4.41 2.74 -1.92
N PHE A 77 -3.72 2.11 -2.87
CA PHE A 77 -2.45 2.56 -3.44
C PHE A 77 -2.60 2.67 -4.95
N VAL A 78 -2.48 3.89 -5.46
CA VAL A 78 -2.67 4.15 -6.90
C VAL A 78 -1.50 4.95 -7.43
N VAL A 79 -0.95 4.50 -8.55
CA VAL A 79 0.00 5.26 -9.36
C VAL A 79 -0.69 5.81 -10.59
N ASP A 80 -0.42 7.08 -10.86
CA ASP A 80 -0.98 7.83 -11.99
C ASP A 80 0.17 8.48 -12.78
N ARG A 81 0.05 8.53 -14.11
CA ARG A 81 0.97 9.24 -14.99
C ARG A 81 0.26 10.37 -15.74
N THR A 82 0.74 11.59 -15.57
CA THR A 82 0.28 12.77 -16.29
C THR A 82 0.78 12.81 -17.73
N GLY A 83 0.21 13.71 -18.55
CA GLY A 83 0.58 13.87 -19.96
C GLY A 83 2.05 14.27 -20.19
N ASP A 84 2.63 15.02 -19.25
CA ASP A 84 4.06 15.42 -19.26
C ASP A 84 5.00 14.31 -18.75
N GLY A 85 4.46 13.16 -18.32
CA GLY A 85 5.24 12.04 -17.83
C GLY A 85 5.50 12.01 -16.32
N THR A 86 5.06 13.02 -15.57
CA THR A 86 5.12 12.98 -14.09
C THR A 86 4.35 11.79 -13.55
N VAL A 87 4.94 11.08 -12.58
CA VAL A 87 4.31 9.93 -11.90
C VAL A 87 3.96 10.31 -10.47
N TRP A 88 2.70 10.14 -10.11
CA TRP A 88 2.17 10.35 -8.77
C TRP A 88 1.87 9.01 -8.11
N LEU A 89 2.15 8.91 -6.82
CA LEU A 89 1.60 7.89 -5.93
C LEU A 89 0.57 8.57 -5.04
N THR A 90 -0.64 8.02 -5.03
CA THR A 90 -1.71 8.42 -4.13
C THR A 90 -2.04 7.27 -3.19
N VAL A 91 -1.96 7.54 -1.90
CA VAL A 91 -2.37 6.62 -0.83
C VAL A 91 -3.63 7.19 -0.19
N HIS A 92 -4.73 6.46 -0.31
CA HIS A 92 -6.01 6.84 0.30
C HIS A 92 -6.36 5.82 1.37
N ALA A 93 -6.63 6.28 2.60
CA ALA A 93 -7.05 5.40 3.68
C ALA A 93 -8.19 6.04 4.48
N PHE A 94 -9.18 5.23 4.84
CA PHE A 94 -10.16 5.57 5.84
C PHE A 94 -10.37 4.39 6.77
N SER A 95 -10.43 4.63 8.07
CA SER A 95 -10.56 3.58 9.07
C SER A 95 -11.16 4.09 10.37
N ARG A 96 -11.68 3.13 11.15
CA ARG A 96 -12.07 3.31 12.55
C ARG A 96 -11.39 2.24 13.41
N PRO A 97 -11.04 2.54 14.66
CA PRO A 97 -10.46 1.54 15.57
C PRO A 97 -11.38 0.33 15.77
N ALA A 98 -10.83 -0.88 15.58
CA ALA A 98 -11.53 -2.14 15.83
C ALA A 98 -11.10 -2.80 17.16
N THR A 99 -9.95 -2.41 17.72
CA THR A 99 -9.39 -2.97 18.95
C THR A 99 -9.19 -1.90 20.05
N TRP A 100 -9.03 -2.32 21.30
CA TRP A 100 -8.91 -1.39 22.43
C TRP A 100 -7.61 -0.56 22.37
N TYR A 101 -6.50 -1.17 21.94
CA TYR A 101 -5.22 -0.49 21.82
C TYR A 101 -5.18 0.45 20.60
N ALA A 102 -5.86 0.10 19.51
CA ALA A 102 -6.12 1.01 18.39
C ALA A 102 -6.90 2.26 18.85
N LYS A 103 -7.91 2.09 19.71
CA LYS A 103 -8.66 3.23 20.31
C LYS A 103 -7.76 4.13 21.15
N ALA A 104 -6.77 3.57 21.84
CA ALA A 104 -5.80 4.34 22.62
C ALA A 104 -4.78 5.10 21.73
N GLY A 105 -4.65 4.73 20.45
CA GLY A 105 -3.68 5.30 19.51
C GLY A 105 -3.98 6.74 19.05
N GLY A 106 -5.23 7.20 19.11
CA GLY A 106 -5.61 8.61 18.94
C GLY A 106 -4.92 9.36 17.78
N PRO A 107 -4.52 10.64 17.96
CA PRO A 107 -3.79 11.43 16.95
C PRO A 107 -2.46 10.81 16.48
N ALA A 108 -1.83 9.97 17.29
CA ALA A 108 -0.58 9.31 16.92
C ALA A 108 -0.78 8.31 15.77
N ALA A 109 -1.95 7.66 15.68
CA ALA A 109 -2.30 6.80 14.55
C ALA A 109 -2.32 7.57 13.21
N ARG A 110 -2.83 8.82 13.21
CA ARG A 110 -2.82 9.68 12.01
C ARG A 110 -1.42 10.09 11.60
N ALA A 111 -0.57 10.43 12.57
CA ALA A 111 0.83 10.75 12.29
C ALA A 111 1.56 9.54 11.69
N PHE A 112 1.30 8.33 12.22
CA PHE A 112 1.82 7.09 11.66
C PHE A 112 1.34 6.85 10.21
N GLN A 113 0.05 7.03 9.92
CA GLN A 113 -0.49 6.91 8.55
C GLN A 113 0.21 7.87 7.57
N HIS A 114 0.42 9.13 7.95
CA HIS A 114 1.14 10.08 7.11
C HIS A 114 2.62 9.71 6.92
N ALA A 115 3.29 9.25 7.99
CA ALA A 115 4.68 8.79 7.89
C ALA A 115 4.79 7.55 6.99
N TYR A 116 3.84 6.64 7.08
CA TYR A 116 3.73 5.45 6.24
C TYR A 116 3.58 5.84 4.77
N ALA A 117 2.59 6.68 4.43
CA ALA A 117 2.36 7.15 3.06
C ALA A 117 3.59 7.87 2.46
N ARG A 118 4.30 8.68 3.26
CA ARG A 118 5.56 9.31 2.83
C ARG A 118 6.63 8.27 2.52
N ARG A 119 6.74 7.23 3.35
CA ARG A 119 7.71 6.15 3.15
C ARG A 119 7.39 5.31 1.91
N CYS A 120 6.11 5.07 1.60
CA CYS A 120 5.69 4.49 0.32
C CYS A 120 6.23 5.31 -0.86
N GLY A 121 6.03 6.63 -0.85
CA GLY A 121 6.51 7.52 -1.90
C GLY A 121 8.03 7.50 -2.08
N THR A 122 8.79 7.50 -0.99
CA THR A 122 10.26 7.43 -1.02
C THR A 122 10.75 6.11 -1.61
N VAL A 123 10.20 4.97 -1.16
CA VAL A 123 10.59 3.64 -1.65
C VAL A 123 10.20 3.47 -3.11
N LEU A 124 8.98 3.86 -3.48
CA LEU A 124 8.52 3.73 -4.85
C LEU A 124 9.35 4.58 -5.82
N ARG A 125 9.79 5.77 -5.40
CA ARG A 125 10.70 6.60 -6.19
C ARG A 125 12.02 5.89 -6.47
N ARG A 126 12.61 5.24 -5.45
CA ARG A 126 13.83 4.43 -5.61
C ARG A 126 13.61 3.28 -6.60
N LEU A 127 12.54 2.51 -6.43
CA LEU A 127 12.22 1.37 -7.31
C LEU A 127 11.93 1.80 -8.76
N SER A 128 11.37 2.99 -8.95
CA SER A 128 10.97 3.48 -10.27
C SER A 128 12.10 4.16 -11.04
N GLY A 129 13.14 4.64 -10.33
CA GLY A 129 14.23 5.46 -10.85
C GLY A 129 15.52 4.73 -11.20
N GLY A 130 15.62 3.42 -11.04
CA GLY A 130 16.83 2.66 -11.38
C GLY A 130 16.97 2.43 -12.88
N ASP A 131 17.57 3.36 -13.62
CA ASP A 131 18.51 3.17 -14.76
C ASP A 131 18.76 4.54 -15.43
N GLU A 132 19.63 5.33 -14.83
CA GLU A 132 20.23 6.52 -15.46
C GLU A 132 21.75 6.52 -15.19
N GLN A 133 22.35 5.34 -15.33
CA GLN A 133 23.80 5.14 -15.34
C GLN A 133 24.12 4.20 -16.52
N ASP A 134 24.36 4.81 -17.68
CA ASP A 134 25.24 4.31 -18.74
C ASP A 134 26.25 5.44 -19.04
#